data_AF-A0A4P9WTY1-F1
#
_entry.id   AF-A0A4P9WTY1-F1
#
_cell.length_a   1.000
_cell.length_b   1.000
_cell.length_c   1.000
_cell.angle_alpha   90.00
_cell.angle_beta   90.00
_cell.angle_gamma   90.00
#
_symmetry.space_group_name_H-M   'P 1'
#
loop_
_entity.id
_entity.type
_entity.pdbx_description
1 polymer ?
#
loop_
_entity_poly.entity_id
_entity_poly.type
_entity_poly.pdbx_seq_one_letter_code
_entity_poly.pdbx_strand_id
1 'polypeptide(L)'
;MEMTTVLEDVANQRYNETVWRVVFDGKDGDNLMIRSKRHSIKFVNLHHNVAIHAHAGTYGDWGFKQTEINGNKAITDTRNAWTIRDIQHPRIVNGIEINEAGDPLEPDDANPKVENISFMQKFLEIHTLMFHHNAALTKPHPYSSEAITWPFVLRGISYWETKVGLKQIYLLGNPFIWWSAISGVLVWIALTLVDLLLLRRGVDELGANMRTWWYRGPGFLVLYWAGHWVPFFLMGRKLFLHHYLPSVMFSIM
;
A
#
# COMPACT_ATOMS: atom_id res chain seq x y z
N MET A 1 12.81 26.24 2.71
CA MET A 1 13.22 26.96 3.93
C MET A 1 13.30 25.93 5.02
N GLU A 2 14.48 25.74 5.60
CA GLU A 2 14.70 24.75 6.65
C GLU A 2 13.94 25.16 7.93
N MET A 3 13.33 24.19 8.59
CA MET A 3 12.74 24.40 9.92
C MET A 3 13.73 23.93 10.97
N THR A 4 14.11 24.82 11.88
CA THR A 4 15.05 24.50 12.95
C THR A 4 14.64 25.19 14.26
N THR A 5 15.21 24.73 15.36
CA THR A 5 15.05 25.36 16.67
C THR A 5 16.29 26.20 16.99
N VAL A 6 16.09 27.25 17.78
CA VAL A 6 17.18 28.10 18.27
C VAL A 6 17.06 28.24 19.78
N LEU A 7 18.18 28.58 20.43
CA LEU A 7 18.20 28.90 21.85
C LEU A 7 17.45 30.23 22.10
N GLU A 8 16.97 30.40 23.33
CA GLU A 8 16.09 31.50 23.71
C GLU A 8 16.73 32.89 23.55
N ASP A 9 18.02 33.01 23.84
CA ASP A 9 18.80 34.23 23.64
C ASP A 9 18.83 34.67 22.17
N VAL A 10 19.01 33.72 21.26
CA VAL A 10 18.97 33.95 19.81
C VAL A 10 17.54 34.21 19.35
N ALA A 11 16.55 33.51 19.91
CA ALA A 11 15.13 33.72 19.64
C ALA A 11 14.70 35.16 19.94
N ASN A 12 15.19 35.73 21.04
CA ASN A 12 14.88 37.12 21.43
C ASN A 12 15.43 38.15 20.44
N GLN A 13 16.59 37.88 19.82
CA GLN A 13 17.15 38.75 18.77
C GLN A 13 16.42 38.59 17.43
N ARG A 14 15.88 37.40 17.15
CA ARG A 14 15.16 37.06 15.92
C ARG A 14 13.68 36.82 16.16
N TYR A 15 13.08 37.59 17.07
CA TYR A 15 11.70 37.34 17.55
C TYR A 15 10.69 37.24 16.42
N ASN A 16 10.77 38.12 15.41
CA ASN A 16 9.86 38.10 14.27
C ASN A 16 9.85 36.76 13.52
N GLU A 17 10.97 36.04 13.51
CA GLU A 17 11.09 34.74 12.85
C GLU A 17 10.54 33.59 13.68
N THR A 18 10.34 33.77 15.00
CA THR A 18 9.81 32.75 15.91
C THR A 18 8.30 32.83 16.07
N VAL A 19 7.64 33.84 15.49
CA VAL A 19 6.18 34.00 15.58
C VAL A 19 5.46 33.20 14.49
N TRP A 20 4.51 32.37 14.94
CA TRP A 20 3.68 31.53 14.08
C TRP A 20 2.20 31.89 14.23
N ARG A 21 1.53 32.11 13.10
CA ARG A 21 0.08 32.20 13.04
C ARG A 21 -0.49 30.79 12.95
N VAL A 22 -1.42 30.47 13.85
CA VAL A 22 -2.20 29.24 13.78
C VAL A 22 -3.45 29.52 12.95
N VAL A 23 -3.62 28.79 11.84
CA VAL A 23 -4.76 28.90 10.94
C VAL A 23 -5.62 27.65 11.10
N PHE A 24 -6.93 27.85 11.25
CA PHE A 24 -7.92 26.79 11.46
C PHE A 24 -8.77 26.62 10.19
N ASP A 25 -9.10 25.38 9.83
CA ASP A 25 -10.02 25.09 8.71
C ASP A 25 -11.52 25.21 9.13
N GLY A 26 -11.85 26.08 10.08
CA GLY A 26 -13.21 26.29 10.63
C GLY A 26 -13.88 27.58 10.13
N LYS A 27 -15.22 27.65 10.16
CA LYS A 27 -15.96 28.91 9.92
C LYS A 27 -15.70 29.88 11.06
N ASP A 28 -15.37 31.12 10.72
CA ASP A 28 -15.18 32.22 11.68
C ASP A 28 -16.40 32.35 12.61
N GLY A 29 -16.15 32.19 13.91
CA GLY A 29 -17.09 32.42 14.98
C GLY A 29 -16.31 32.53 16.29
N ASP A 30 -16.69 33.49 17.13
CA ASP A 30 -15.92 33.96 18.31
C ASP A 30 -15.74 32.94 19.45
N ASN A 31 -16.02 31.64 19.22
CA ASN A 31 -15.97 30.61 20.26
C ASN A 31 -15.49 29.24 19.73
N LEU A 32 -14.48 29.25 18.85
CA LEU A 32 -13.98 28.03 18.22
C LEU A 32 -13.15 27.20 19.19
N MET A 33 -13.82 26.32 19.95
CA MET A 33 -13.16 25.33 20.80
C MET A 33 -12.40 24.31 19.94
N ILE A 34 -11.07 24.28 20.07
CA ILE A 34 -10.22 23.35 19.32
C ILE A 34 -10.16 22.02 20.05
N ARG A 35 -10.63 20.96 19.41
CA ARG A 35 -10.55 19.59 19.92
C ARG A 35 -9.41 18.81 19.26
N SER A 36 -8.62 18.11 20.07
CA SER A 36 -7.58 17.19 19.61
C SER A 36 -8.19 16.10 18.71
N LYS A 37 -7.41 15.59 17.75
CA LYS A 37 -7.78 14.56 16.75
C LYS A 37 -8.93 14.91 15.80
N ARG A 38 -9.65 16.00 16.03
CA ARG A 38 -10.82 16.42 15.23
C ARG A 38 -10.49 17.53 14.25
N HIS A 39 -9.74 18.54 14.71
CA HIS A 39 -9.42 19.70 13.90
C HIS A 39 -8.00 19.62 13.36
N SER A 40 -7.86 19.96 12.09
CA SER A 40 -6.57 20.25 11.47
C SER A 40 -6.25 21.73 11.59
N ILE A 41 -4.98 22.02 11.84
CA ILE A 41 -4.42 23.36 11.97
C ILE A 41 -3.21 23.51 11.06
N LYS A 42 -2.92 24.73 10.64
CA LYS A 42 -1.71 25.06 9.89
C LYS A 42 -0.92 26.09 10.67
N PHE A 43 0.40 25.88 10.75
CA PHE A 43 1.32 26.84 11.35
C PHE A 43 1.99 27.63 10.24
N VAL A 44 1.73 28.93 10.17
CA VAL A 44 2.29 29.83 9.15
C VAL A 44 3.23 30.83 9.81
N ASN A 45 4.49 30.84 9.39
CA ASN A 45 5.49 31.78 9.91
C ASN A 45 5.12 33.21 9.51
N LEU A 46 5.09 34.16 10.45
CA LEU A 46 4.70 35.55 10.15
C LEU A 46 5.74 36.30 9.32
N HIS A 47 7.03 36.08 9.57
CA HIS A 47 8.09 36.81 8.86
C HIS A 47 8.29 36.28 7.44
N HIS A 48 8.34 34.96 7.29
CA HIS A 48 8.67 34.30 6.04
C HIS A 48 7.45 33.90 5.17
N ASN A 49 6.25 33.94 5.75
CA ASN A 49 4.99 33.57 5.10
C ASN A 49 5.02 32.17 4.46
N VAL A 50 5.52 31.19 5.22
CA VAL A 50 5.58 29.77 4.85
C VAL A 50 4.86 28.92 5.89
N ALA A 51 4.19 27.87 5.44
CA ALA A 51 3.56 26.88 6.33
C ALA A 51 4.53 25.75 6.66
N ILE A 52 4.44 25.19 7.87
CA ILE A 52 5.16 23.96 8.23
C ILE A 52 4.61 22.80 7.40
N HIS A 53 5.49 22.13 6.65
CA HIS A 53 5.14 21.07 5.71
C HIS A 53 5.96 19.80 5.98
N ALA A 54 5.26 18.67 6.02
CA ALA A 54 5.89 17.36 6.04
C ALA A 54 6.11 16.88 4.59
N HIS A 55 7.38 16.83 4.18
CA HIS A 55 7.74 16.37 2.86
C HIS A 55 7.66 14.83 2.77
N ALA A 56 7.53 14.28 1.57
CA ALA A 56 7.44 12.83 1.37
C ALA A 56 8.79 12.11 1.58
N GLY A 57 9.90 12.85 1.52
CA GLY A 57 11.24 12.34 1.74
C GLY A 57 11.57 12.12 3.22
N THR A 58 12.51 11.21 3.46
CA THR A 58 13.12 11.00 4.77
C THR A 58 14.57 11.47 4.72
N TYR A 59 15.08 11.97 5.85
CA TYR A 59 16.51 12.23 5.99
C TYR A 59 17.34 10.95 5.87
N GLY A 60 18.64 11.11 5.61
CA GLY A 60 19.58 9.99 5.60
C GLY A 60 19.84 9.43 7.00
N ASP A 61 20.89 8.61 7.13
CA ASP A 61 21.23 7.99 8.42
C ASP A 61 21.55 9.03 9.51
N TRP A 62 22.06 10.22 9.14
CA TRP A 62 22.31 11.33 10.07
C TRP A 62 21.02 11.87 10.74
N GLY A 63 19.88 11.77 10.07
CA GLY A 63 18.58 12.21 10.55
C GLY A 63 17.68 11.05 10.97
N PHE A 64 18.28 9.88 11.25
CA PHE A 64 17.59 8.68 11.71
C PHE A 64 16.41 8.24 10.83
N LYS A 65 16.44 8.55 9.52
CA LYS A 65 15.35 8.28 8.56
C LYS A 65 14.01 8.90 8.95
N GLN A 66 14.03 9.99 9.72
CA GLN A 66 12.86 10.78 10.04
C GLN A 66 12.36 11.54 8.81
N THR A 67 11.08 11.86 8.81
CA THR A 67 10.44 12.67 7.75
C THR A 67 11.05 14.07 7.72
N GLU A 68 11.28 14.58 6.51
CA GLU A 68 11.76 15.93 6.29
C GLU A 68 10.68 16.98 6.56
N ILE A 69 11.00 18.00 7.37
CA ILE A 69 10.10 19.10 7.72
C ILE A 69 10.67 20.41 7.17
N ASN A 70 9.89 21.11 6.35
CA ASN A 70 10.31 22.33 5.67
C ASN A 70 9.19 23.37 5.59
N GLY A 71 9.56 24.61 5.22
CA GLY A 71 8.63 25.68 4.91
C GLY A 71 8.12 25.61 3.48
N ASN A 72 6.79 25.54 3.32
CA ASN A 72 6.09 25.56 2.05
C ASN A 72 5.38 26.91 1.82
N LYS A 73 5.60 27.54 0.67
CA LYS A 73 4.91 28.79 0.28
C LYS A 73 3.46 28.56 -0.16
N ALA A 74 3.13 27.36 -0.63
CA ALA A 74 1.76 27.00 -0.99
C ALA A 74 0.94 26.65 0.26
N ILE A 75 0.52 27.69 1.00
CA ILE A 75 -0.14 27.56 2.32
C ILE A 75 -1.41 26.68 2.27
N THR A 76 -2.12 26.68 1.14
CA THR A 76 -3.35 25.91 0.94
C THR A 76 -3.14 24.41 0.73
N ASP A 77 -1.90 23.93 0.59
CA ASP A 77 -1.57 22.51 0.45
C ASP A 77 -2.10 21.71 1.65
N THR A 78 -2.74 20.57 1.36
CA THR A 78 -3.32 19.67 2.37
C THR A 78 -2.26 19.02 3.25
N ARG A 79 -1.02 18.87 2.77
CA ARG A 79 0.12 18.35 3.55
C ARG A 79 0.67 19.33 4.58
N ASN A 80 0.21 20.58 4.56
CA ASN A 80 0.54 21.55 5.60
C ASN A 80 -0.37 21.41 6.83
N ALA A 81 -1.37 20.52 6.78
CA ALA A 81 -2.31 20.30 7.87
C ALA A 81 -1.68 19.42 8.97
N TRP A 82 -1.77 19.90 10.21
CA TRP A 82 -1.32 19.23 11.42
C TRP A 82 -2.51 18.94 12.31
N THR A 83 -2.47 17.84 13.05
CA THR A 83 -3.53 17.49 14.01
C THR A 83 -2.91 17.30 15.38
N ILE A 84 -3.52 17.93 16.40
CA ILE A 84 -3.09 17.77 17.79
C ILE A 84 -3.51 16.39 18.27
N ARG A 85 -2.54 15.53 18.62
CA ARG A 85 -2.82 14.16 19.06
C ARG A 85 -3.08 14.06 20.55
N ASP A 86 -2.27 14.77 21.33
CA ASP A 86 -2.23 14.70 22.79
C ASP A 86 -2.07 16.11 23.34
N ILE A 87 -2.72 16.40 24.48
CA ILE A 87 -2.64 17.70 25.15
C ILE A 87 -2.28 17.44 26.61
N GLN A 88 -1.15 17.98 27.02
CA GLN A 88 -0.65 17.85 28.39
C GLN A 88 -0.69 19.22 29.04
N HIS A 89 -1.59 19.39 30.01
CA HIS A 89 -1.73 20.63 30.75
C HIS A 89 -2.26 20.32 32.15
N PRO A 90 -1.77 20.97 33.23
CA PRO A 90 -2.24 20.71 34.60
C PRO A 90 -3.75 20.92 34.78
N ARG A 91 -4.33 21.84 34.00
CA ARG A 91 -5.77 22.08 33.96
C ARG A 91 -6.54 21.12 33.05
N ILE A 92 -5.94 20.05 32.53
CA ILE A 92 -6.64 19.03 31.73
C ILE A 92 -6.56 17.70 32.47
N VAL A 93 -7.70 17.25 33.00
CA VAL A 93 -7.81 15.99 33.75
C VAL A 93 -8.79 15.10 33.00
N ASN A 94 -8.36 13.89 32.63
CA ASN A 94 -9.17 12.93 31.86
C ASN A 94 -9.76 13.48 30.55
N GLY A 95 -9.08 14.44 29.91
CA GLY A 95 -9.51 15.04 28.63
C GLY A 95 -10.49 16.21 28.78
N ILE A 96 -10.80 16.63 30.01
CA ILE A 96 -11.68 17.77 30.30
C ILE A 96 -10.85 18.89 30.94
N GLU A 97 -11.08 20.14 30.52
CA GLU A 97 -10.45 21.30 31.13
C GLU A 97 -11.14 21.64 32.47
N ILE A 98 -10.34 21.91 33.51
CA ILE A 98 -10.80 22.32 34.83
C ILE A 98 -10.53 23.81 35.07
N ASN A 99 -11.40 24.46 35.84
CA ASN A 99 -11.20 25.83 36.31
C ASN A 99 -10.13 25.89 37.43
N GLU A 100 -9.84 27.09 37.94
CA GLU A 100 -8.89 27.27 39.06
C GLU A 100 -9.34 26.61 40.37
N ALA A 101 -10.65 26.40 40.55
CA ALA A 101 -11.25 25.72 41.70
C ALA A 101 -11.20 24.18 41.59
N GLY A 102 -10.80 23.64 40.44
CA GLY A 102 -10.77 22.20 40.16
C GLY A 102 -12.07 21.62 39.58
N ASP A 103 -13.07 22.46 39.31
CA ASP A 103 -14.33 22.02 38.72
C ASP A 103 -14.20 21.86 37.20
N PRO A 104 -14.78 20.82 36.59
CA PRO A 104 -14.84 20.65 35.14
C PRO A 104 -15.56 21.85 34.47
N LEU A 105 -14.96 22.39 33.41
CA LEU A 105 -15.59 23.41 32.57
C LEU A 105 -16.71 22.83 31.67
N GLU A 106 -16.67 21.52 31.39
CA GLU A 106 -17.73 20.78 30.68
C GLU A 106 -18.20 19.60 31.55
N PRO A 107 -19.50 19.21 31.49
CA PRO A 107 -19.99 18.04 32.21
C PRO A 107 -19.29 16.73 31.77
N ASP A 108 -19.22 15.74 32.64
CA ASP A 108 -18.41 14.51 32.47
C ASP A 108 -18.86 13.63 31.27
N ASP A 109 -20.10 13.83 30.80
CA ASP A 109 -20.65 13.23 29.58
C ASP A 109 -20.21 13.91 28.27
N ALA A 110 -19.52 15.05 28.37
CA ALA A 110 -18.91 15.77 27.26
C ALA A 110 -17.59 15.13 26.77
N ASN A 111 -17.16 14.04 27.41
CA ASN A 111 -16.05 13.22 26.93
C ASN A 111 -16.26 12.92 25.44
N PRO A 112 -15.41 13.44 24.54
CA PRO A 112 -15.66 13.37 23.12
C PRO A 112 -15.64 11.89 22.71
N LYS A 113 -16.83 11.35 22.43
CA LYS A 113 -16.97 10.03 21.83
C LYS A 113 -16.14 10.05 20.55
N VAL A 114 -15.15 9.17 20.47
CA VAL A 114 -14.36 9.00 19.25
C VAL A 114 -15.34 8.79 18.11
N GLU A 115 -15.36 9.71 17.14
CA GLU A 115 -16.21 9.57 15.96
C GLU A 115 -15.77 8.29 15.23
N ASN A 116 -16.66 7.30 15.21
CA ASN A 116 -16.39 6.05 14.54
C ASN A 116 -16.51 6.28 13.04
N ILE A 117 -15.43 5.97 12.31
CA ILE A 117 -15.46 5.90 10.85
C ILE A 117 -16.49 4.83 10.45
N SER A 118 -17.33 5.12 9.46
CA SER A 118 -18.30 4.12 8.99
C SER A 118 -17.58 2.89 8.43
N PHE A 119 -18.22 1.73 8.51
CA PHE A 119 -17.64 0.48 7.99
C PHE A 119 -17.19 0.62 6.53
N MET A 120 -18.00 1.24 5.67
CA MET A 120 -17.67 1.44 4.25
C MET A 120 -16.46 2.35 4.05
N GLN A 121 -16.37 3.45 4.81
CA GLN A 121 -15.18 4.32 4.76
C GLN A 121 -13.93 3.56 5.21
N LYS A 122 -14.02 2.80 6.31
CA LYS A 122 -12.87 2.02 6.79
C LYS A 122 -12.48 0.90 5.83
N PHE A 123 -13.46 0.26 5.20
CA PHE A 123 -13.27 -0.77 4.18
C PHE A 123 -12.54 -0.22 2.95
N LEU A 124 -12.94 0.95 2.44
CA LEU A 124 -12.27 1.58 1.30
C LEU A 124 -10.86 2.07 1.66
N GLU A 125 -10.70 2.66 2.85
CA GLU A 125 -9.40 3.09 3.37
C GLU A 125 -8.42 1.90 3.42
N ILE A 126 -8.82 0.78 4.03
CA ILE A 126 -7.92 -0.38 4.18
C ILE A 126 -7.59 -1.01 2.83
N HIS A 127 -8.53 -1.13 1.90
CA HIS A 127 -8.25 -1.70 0.57
C HIS A 127 -7.32 -0.79 -0.24
N THR A 128 -7.49 0.52 -0.16
CA THR A 128 -6.57 1.49 -0.78
C THR A 128 -5.15 1.32 -0.24
N LEU A 129 -5.01 1.19 1.08
CA LEU A 129 -3.72 0.91 1.73
C LEU A 129 -3.14 -0.45 1.33
N MET A 130 -3.97 -1.49 1.20
CA MET A 130 -3.54 -2.81 0.73
C MET A 130 -2.97 -2.73 -0.69
N PHE A 131 -3.62 -2.00 -1.60
CA PHE A 131 -3.10 -1.80 -2.97
C PHE A 131 -1.76 -1.05 -2.96
N HIS A 132 -1.66 0.06 -2.22
CA HIS A 132 -0.40 0.81 -2.11
C HIS A 132 0.72 -0.02 -1.51
N HIS A 133 0.45 -0.75 -0.42
CA HIS A 133 1.45 -1.59 0.22
C HIS A 133 1.88 -2.75 -0.69
N ASN A 134 0.94 -3.38 -1.39
CA ASN A 134 1.22 -4.46 -2.33
C ASN A 134 2.09 -4.00 -3.51
N ALA A 135 1.81 -2.83 -4.06
CA ALA A 135 2.60 -2.21 -5.12
C ALA A 135 4.00 -1.81 -4.65
N ALA A 136 4.16 -1.43 -3.38
CA ALA A 136 5.44 -1.01 -2.79
C ALA A 136 6.40 -2.17 -2.45
N LEU A 137 6.00 -3.44 -2.62
CA LEU A 137 6.84 -4.61 -2.36
C LEU A 137 7.87 -4.87 -3.48
N THR A 138 8.78 -3.92 -3.67
CA THR A 138 9.80 -3.93 -4.75
C THR A 138 11.21 -4.29 -4.27
N LYS A 139 11.41 -4.48 -2.96
CA LYS A 139 12.73 -4.80 -2.38
C LYS A 139 13.29 -6.11 -2.94
N PRO A 140 14.55 -6.15 -3.41
CA PRO A 140 15.13 -7.36 -3.98
C PRO A 140 15.15 -8.50 -2.95
N HIS A 141 14.81 -9.70 -3.40
CA HIS A 141 14.86 -10.91 -2.58
C HIS A 141 15.66 -12.01 -3.31
N PRO A 142 16.58 -12.71 -2.64
CA PRO A 142 17.45 -13.70 -3.28
C PRO A 142 16.67 -14.76 -4.06
N TYR A 143 15.55 -15.24 -3.51
CA TYR A 143 14.69 -16.27 -4.12
C TYR A 143 13.53 -15.71 -4.97
N SER A 144 13.54 -14.42 -5.31
CA SER A 144 12.56 -13.88 -6.25
C SER A 144 12.78 -14.46 -7.65
N SER A 145 11.70 -14.63 -8.41
CA SER A 145 11.72 -15.18 -9.76
C SER A 145 10.67 -14.52 -10.65
N GLU A 146 10.93 -14.49 -11.95
CA GLU A 146 10.08 -13.85 -12.96
C GLU A 146 9.02 -14.82 -13.51
N ALA A 147 7.86 -14.28 -13.88
CA ALA A 147 6.71 -15.05 -14.35
C ALA A 147 7.03 -16.02 -15.49
N ILE A 148 7.90 -15.60 -16.42
CA ILE A 148 8.32 -16.40 -17.58
C ILE A 148 9.12 -17.66 -17.19
N THR A 149 9.78 -17.66 -16.03
CA THR A 149 10.64 -18.78 -15.60
C THR A 149 9.87 -19.92 -14.94
N TRP A 150 8.64 -19.65 -14.48
CA TRP A 150 7.89 -20.58 -13.63
C TRP A 150 7.47 -21.89 -14.30
N PRO A 151 7.03 -21.92 -15.58
CA PRO A 151 6.70 -23.17 -16.25
C PRO A 151 7.89 -24.14 -16.37
N PHE A 152 9.11 -23.60 -16.38
CA PHE A 152 10.34 -24.36 -16.57
C PHE A 152 10.97 -24.86 -15.26
N VAL A 153 10.50 -24.35 -14.11
CA VAL A 153 10.97 -24.77 -12.77
C VAL A 153 12.49 -24.64 -12.60
N LEU A 154 13.09 -23.61 -13.20
CA LEU A 154 14.56 -23.41 -13.19
C LEU A 154 15.11 -23.09 -11.79
N ARG A 155 14.28 -22.47 -10.94
CA ARG A 155 14.65 -22.04 -9.60
C ARG A 155 13.46 -22.10 -8.65
N GLY A 156 13.69 -22.69 -7.49
CA GLY A 156 12.72 -22.78 -6.40
C GLY A 156 12.92 -21.73 -5.30
N ILE A 157 12.25 -21.94 -4.17
CA ILE A 157 12.26 -21.04 -3.02
C ILE A 157 12.72 -21.82 -1.78
N SER A 158 13.73 -21.31 -1.06
CA SER A 158 14.08 -21.83 0.25
C SER A 158 13.14 -21.25 1.31
N TYR A 159 12.45 -22.11 2.06
CA TYR A 159 11.60 -21.70 3.18
C TYR A 159 12.34 -21.75 4.51
N TRP A 160 13.18 -22.75 4.69
CA TRP A 160 13.91 -22.96 5.93
C TRP A 160 15.17 -23.77 5.68
N GLU A 161 16.25 -23.39 6.36
CA GLU A 161 17.52 -24.11 6.34
C GLU A 161 18.15 -24.09 7.74
N THR A 162 18.83 -25.17 8.10
CA THR A 162 19.66 -25.23 9.32
C THR A 162 21.06 -25.72 8.98
N LYS A 163 22.07 -25.04 9.55
CA LYS A 163 23.47 -25.49 9.46
C LYS A 163 23.72 -26.73 10.32
N VAL A 164 22.96 -26.88 11.41
CA VAL A 164 23.06 -28.04 12.31
C VAL A 164 22.25 -29.18 11.72
N GLY A 165 22.94 -30.20 11.22
CA GLY A 165 22.31 -31.38 10.60
C GLY A 165 21.92 -31.21 9.14
N LEU A 166 22.28 -30.10 8.49
CA LEU A 166 22.15 -29.85 7.05
C LEU A 166 20.76 -30.17 6.48
N LYS A 167 19.70 -29.68 7.14
CA LYS A 167 18.31 -29.88 6.71
C LYS A 167 17.77 -28.62 6.05
N GLN A 168 16.93 -28.80 5.04
CA GLN A 168 16.31 -27.70 4.29
C GLN A 168 14.89 -28.05 3.84
N ILE A 169 14.00 -27.06 3.86
CA ILE A 169 12.68 -27.10 3.23
C ILE A 169 12.73 -26.19 2.00
N TYR A 170 12.60 -26.78 0.82
CA TYR A 170 12.72 -26.09 -0.45
C TYR A 170 11.50 -26.36 -1.34
N LEU A 171 10.85 -25.31 -1.82
CA LEU A 171 9.78 -25.41 -2.79
C LEU A 171 10.37 -25.53 -4.19
N LEU A 172 10.21 -26.70 -4.78
CA LEU A 172 10.51 -26.95 -6.19
C LEU A 172 9.38 -27.78 -6.79
N GLY A 173 8.95 -27.41 -7.99
CA GLY A 173 7.98 -28.20 -8.73
C GLY A 173 8.57 -29.52 -9.20
N ASN A 174 7.76 -30.56 -9.36
CA ASN A 174 8.18 -31.80 -10.02
C ASN A 174 8.33 -31.53 -11.54
N PRO A 175 9.55 -31.58 -12.11
CA PRO A 175 9.76 -31.21 -13.51
C PRO A 175 8.94 -32.05 -14.49
N PHE A 176 8.75 -33.34 -14.22
CA PHE A 176 7.96 -34.21 -15.09
C PHE A 176 6.49 -33.77 -15.16
N ILE A 177 5.90 -33.41 -14.02
CA ILE A 177 4.52 -32.93 -13.96
C ILE A 177 4.40 -31.56 -14.62
N TRP A 178 5.30 -30.63 -14.27
CA TRP A 178 5.29 -29.27 -14.82
C TRP A 178 5.46 -29.24 -16.33
N TRP A 179 6.43 -29.98 -16.85
CA TRP A 179 6.73 -29.99 -18.28
C TRP A 179 5.64 -30.71 -19.07
N SER A 180 5.06 -31.79 -18.53
CA SER A 180 3.91 -32.44 -19.16
C SER A 180 2.70 -31.51 -19.20
N ALA A 181 2.41 -30.79 -18.11
CA ALA A 181 1.31 -29.85 -18.01
C ALA A 181 1.43 -28.69 -19.02
N ILE A 182 2.59 -28.02 -19.07
CA ILE A 182 2.80 -26.93 -20.04
C ILE A 182 2.81 -27.45 -21.49
N SER A 183 3.32 -28.67 -21.72
CA SER A 183 3.25 -29.30 -23.05
C SER A 183 1.81 -29.55 -23.48
N GLY A 184 0.95 -30.00 -22.56
CA GLY A 184 -0.50 -30.16 -22.81
C GLY A 184 -1.17 -28.85 -23.23
N VAL A 185 -0.87 -27.76 -22.53
CA VAL A 185 -1.35 -26.41 -22.89
C VAL A 185 -0.86 -26.01 -24.29
N LEU A 186 0.42 -26.20 -24.60
CA LEU A 186 1.00 -25.86 -25.90
C LEU A 186 0.39 -26.69 -27.04
N VAL A 187 0.17 -27.99 -26.83
CA VAL A 187 -0.51 -28.87 -27.80
C VAL A 187 -1.94 -28.40 -28.03
N TRP A 188 -2.68 -28.04 -26.97
CA TRP A 188 -4.03 -27.51 -27.11
C TRP A 188 -4.05 -26.20 -27.92
N ILE A 189 -3.12 -25.27 -27.65
CA ILE A 189 -3.00 -24.02 -28.42
C ILE A 189 -2.68 -24.33 -29.88
N ALA A 190 -1.71 -25.20 -30.16
CA ALA A 190 -1.31 -25.54 -31.51
C ALA A 190 -2.46 -26.19 -32.31
N LEU A 191 -3.16 -27.16 -31.74
CA LEU A 191 -4.31 -27.82 -32.37
C LEU A 191 -5.47 -26.84 -32.61
N THR A 192 -5.72 -25.94 -31.66
CA THR A 192 -6.73 -24.88 -31.81
C THR A 192 -6.38 -23.95 -32.97
N LEU A 193 -5.11 -23.54 -33.10
CA LEU A 193 -4.67 -22.70 -34.21
C LEU A 193 -4.80 -23.42 -35.56
N VAL A 194 -4.48 -24.71 -35.61
CA VAL A 194 -4.68 -25.52 -36.82
C VAL A 194 -6.16 -25.63 -37.19
N ASP A 195 -7.05 -25.93 -36.24
CA ASP A 195 -8.51 -25.96 -36.48
C ASP A 195 -9.03 -24.62 -37.03
N LEU A 196 -8.62 -23.49 -36.42
CA LEU A 196 -9.00 -22.16 -36.90
C LEU A 196 -8.49 -21.87 -38.32
N LEU A 197 -7.30 -22.34 -38.67
CA LEU A 197 -6.74 -22.19 -40.02
C LEU A 197 -7.48 -23.06 -41.04
N LEU A 198 -7.86 -24.29 -40.68
CA LEU A 198 -8.64 -25.19 -41.55
C LEU A 198 -10.04 -24.63 -41.80
N LEU A 199 -10.71 -24.13 -40.76
CA LEU A 199 -12.01 -23.46 -40.89
C LEU A 199 -11.94 -22.27 -41.82
N ARG A 200 -10.88 -21.45 -41.72
CA ARG A 200 -10.67 -20.31 -42.63
C ARG A 200 -10.48 -20.75 -44.10
N ARG A 201 -10.03 -21.98 -44.33
CA ARG A 201 -9.90 -22.59 -45.67
C ARG A 201 -11.15 -23.35 -46.11
N GLY A 202 -12.23 -23.32 -45.33
CA GLY A 202 -13.48 -24.02 -45.64
C GLY A 202 -13.46 -25.52 -45.34
N VAL A 203 -12.49 -25.98 -44.53
CA VAL A 203 -12.38 -27.38 -44.12
C VAL A 203 -12.76 -27.50 -42.65
N ASP A 204 -13.85 -28.20 -42.35
CA ASP A 204 -14.30 -28.46 -40.96
C ASP A 204 -14.11 -29.95 -40.61
N GLU A 205 -12.92 -30.31 -40.14
CA GLU A 205 -12.58 -31.67 -39.70
C GLU A 205 -13.08 -31.98 -38.27
N LEU A 206 -13.10 -30.96 -37.39
CA LEU A 206 -13.40 -31.16 -35.97
C LEU A 206 -14.91 -31.29 -35.73
N GLY A 207 -15.72 -30.51 -36.46
CA GLY A 207 -17.17 -30.46 -36.31
C GLY A 207 -17.64 -29.67 -35.07
N ALA A 208 -18.87 -29.16 -35.14
CA ALA A 208 -19.43 -28.23 -34.14
C ALA A 208 -19.52 -28.82 -32.71
N ASN A 209 -19.89 -30.09 -32.57
CA ASN A 209 -20.06 -30.73 -31.26
C ASN A 209 -18.72 -30.91 -30.54
N MET A 210 -17.70 -31.44 -31.25
CA MET A 210 -16.36 -31.59 -30.70
C MET A 210 -15.76 -30.23 -30.36
N ARG A 211 -15.94 -29.22 -31.23
CA ARG A 211 -15.44 -27.86 -31.00
C ARG A 211 -16.04 -27.24 -29.73
N THR A 212 -17.33 -27.47 -29.50
CA THR A 212 -18.00 -27.02 -28.29
C THR A 212 -17.41 -27.65 -27.03
N TRP A 213 -17.16 -28.96 -27.05
CA TRP A 213 -16.48 -29.65 -25.95
C TRP A 213 -15.03 -29.17 -25.77
N TRP A 214 -14.29 -29.02 -26.87
CA TRP A 214 -12.89 -28.57 -26.91
C TRP A 214 -12.69 -27.21 -26.24
N TYR A 215 -13.61 -26.26 -26.47
CA TYR A 215 -13.57 -24.94 -25.84
C TYR A 215 -14.12 -24.94 -24.41
N ARG A 216 -15.19 -25.69 -24.13
CA ARG A 216 -15.83 -25.67 -22.80
C ARG A 216 -15.09 -26.49 -21.75
N GLY A 217 -14.39 -27.54 -22.15
CA GLY A 217 -13.55 -28.35 -21.26
C GLY A 217 -12.12 -27.81 -21.24
N PRO A 218 -11.23 -28.30 -22.11
CA PRO A 218 -9.82 -27.86 -22.13
C PRO A 218 -9.63 -26.36 -22.30
N GLY A 219 -10.41 -25.70 -23.18
CA GLY A 219 -10.30 -24.25 -23.38
C GLY A 219 -10.64 -23.42 -22.14
N PHE A 220 -11.58 -23.87 -21.32
CA PHE A 220 -11.88 -23.25 -20.02
C PHE A 220 -10.68 -23.37 -19.07
N LEU A 221 -10.03 -24.52 -19.02
CA LEU A 221 -8.84 -24.72 -18.17
C LEU A 221 -7.65 -23.85 -18.63
N VAL A 222 -7.42 -23.76 -19.94
CA VAL A 222 -6.38 -22.88 -20.51
C VAL A 222 -6.68 -21.41 -20.21
N LEU A 223 -7.94 -20.98 -20.27
CA LEU A 223 -8.34 -19.64 -19.89
C LEU A 223 -8.01 -19.36 -18.41
N TYR A 224 -8.28 -20.29 -17.50
CA TYR A 224 -7.98 -20.13 -16.08
C TYR A 224 -6.48 -20.20 -15.78
N TRP A 225 -5.74 -21.08 -16.47
CA TRP A 225 -4.28 -21.10 -16.42
C TRP A 225 -3.70 -19.73 -16.81
N ALA A 226 -4.14 -19.18 -17.95
CA ALA A 226 -3.72 -17.88 -18.43
C ALA A 226 -4.17 -16.74 -17.50
N GLY A 227 -5.41 -16.78 -17.01
CA GLY A 227 -5.95 -15.78 -16.08
C GLY A 227 -5.20 -15.72 -14.75
N HIS A 228 -4.62 -16.84 -14.31
CA HIS A 228 -3.76 -16.88 -13.13
C HIS A 228 -2.28 -16.64 -13.43
N TRP A 229 -1.84 -16.63 -14.69
CA TRP A 229 -0.43 -16.46 -15.05
C TRP A 229 -0.11 -15.09 -15.66
N VAL A 230 -0.91 -14.67 -16.65
CA VAL A 230 -0.70 -13.46 -17.45
C VAL A 230 -0.67 -12.18 -16.61
N PRO A 231 -1.52 -11.98 -15.59
CA PRO A 231 -1.47 -10.74 -14.79
C PRO A 231 -0.12 -10.50 -14.12
N PHE A 232 0.65 -11.54 -13.83
CA PHE A 232 1.96 -11.41 -13.19
C PHE A 232 3.02 -10.75 -14.07
N PHE A 233 2.82 -10.71 -15.40
CA PHE A 233 3.68 -9.96 -16.31
C PHE A 233 3.49 -8.44 -16.21
N LEU A 234 2.35 -8.00 -15.67
CA LEU A 234 2.00 -6.58 -15.51
C LEU A 234 2.33 -6.05 -14.10
N MET A 235 2.70 -6.93 -13.16
CA MET A 235 2.96 -6.55 -11.77
C MET A 235 4.42 -6.11 -11.58
N GLY A 236 4.63 -4.85 -11.17
CA GLY A 236 5.96 -4.29 -10.86
C GLY A 236 6.54 -4.65 -9.48
N ARG A 237 5.86 -5.51 -8.71
CA ARG A 237 6.30 -5.97 -7.38
C ARG A 237 7.17 -7.22 -7.49
N LYS A 238 7.80 -7.63 -6.40
CA LYS A 238 8.55 -8.90 -6.36
C LYS A 238 7.61 -10.10 -6.31
N LEU A 239 7.97 -11.09 -7.12
CA LEU A 239 7.21 -12.31 -7.33
C LEU A 239 8.09 -13.54 -7.07
N PHE A 240 7.42 -14.68 -6.95
CA PHE A 240 7.99 -15.93 -6.48
C PHE A 240 7.27 -17.10 -7.14
N LEU A 241 7.94 -18.26 -7.25
CA LEU A 241 7.39 -19.47 -7.86
C LEU A 241 6.01 -19.87 -7.33
N HIS A 242 5.71 -19.64 -6.03
CA HIS A 242 4.41 -20.00 -5.46
C HIS A 242 3.22 -19.25 -6.08
N HIS A 243 3.46 -18.09 -6.72
CA HIS A 243 2.42 -17.35 -7.45
C HIS A 243 1.92 -18.13 -8.67
N TYR A 244 2.72 -19.05 -9.22
CA TYR A 244 2.34 -19.90 -10.35
C TYR A 244 1.55 -21.15 -9.94
N LEU A 245 1.45 -21.48 -8.64
CA LEU A 245 0.79 -22.71 -8.19
C LEU A 245 -0.69 -22.80 -8.60
N PRO A 246 -1.48 -21.70 -8.59
CA PRO A 246 -2.83 -21.74 -9.14
C PRO A 246 -2.84 -22.06 -10.63
N SER A 247 -1.98 -21.41 -11.43
CA SER A 247 -1.87 -21.69 -12.86
C SER A 247 -1.48 -23.13 -13.14
N VAL A 248 -0.45 -23.65 -12.46
CA VAL A 248 -0.01 -25.03 -12.73
C VAL A 248 -1.11 -26.05 -12.42
N MET A 249 -1.93 -25.80 -11.39
CA MET A 249 -3.08 -26.65 -11.07
C MET A 249 -4.04 -26.75 -12.26
N PHE A 250 -4.38 -25.64 -12.90
CA PHE A 250 -5.24 -25.64 -14.09
C PHE A 250 -4.61 -26.28 -15.31
N SER A 251 -3.27 -26.22 -15.46
CA SER A 251 -2.59 -26.91 -16.57
C SER A 251 -2.44 -28.42 -16.36
N ILE A 252 -2.59 -28.91 -15.13
CA ILE A 252 -2.56 -30.35 -14.81
C ILE A 252 -3.92 -31.01 -15.04
N MET A 253 -5.00 -30.26 -14.84
CA MET A 253 -6.39 -30.70 -15.07
C MET A 253 -6.68 -30.79 -16.57
#